data_AF-A0A947NX21-F1
#
_entry.id   AF-A0A947NX21-F1
#
_cell.length_a   1.000
_cell.length_b   1.000
_cell.length_c   1.000
_cell.angle_alpha   90.00
_cell.angle_beta   90.00
_cell.angle_gamma   90.00
#
_symmetry.space_group_name_H-M   'P 1'
#
loop_
_entity.id
_entity.type
_entity.pdbx_description
1 polymer ?
#
loop_
_entity_poly.entity_id
_entity_poly.type
_entity_poly.pdbx_seq_one_letter_code
_entity_poly.pdbx_strand_id
1 'polypeptide(L)'
;MNKKYFLILLFSFVAAGFFSFFASSSPDGLEKVAEDKGFIETALEYPFHTLMPDYTFPVENEFISTSLAGIIGTIFVFLIIYSINSLFIKKER
;
A
#
# COMPACT_ATOMS: atom_id res chain seq x y z
N MET A 1 -2.80 -15.79 -19.40
CA MET A 1 -2.67 -14.31 -19.33
C MET A 1 -1.82 -13.85 -20.51
N ASN A 2 -2.23 -12.81 -21.24
CA ASN A 2 -1.42 -12.28 -22.36
C ASN A 2 -0.04 -11.81 -21.83
N LYS A 3 1.04 -12.04 -22.58
CA LYS A 3 2.41 -11.60 -22.22
C LYS A 3 2.46 -10.13 -21.83
N LYS A 4 1.68 -9.27 -22.50
CA LYS A 4 1.59 -7.84 -22.18
C LYS A 4 1.06 -7.58 -20.76
N TYR A 5 -0.05 -8.22 -20.38
CA TYR A 5 -0.63 -8.05 -19.03
C TYR A 5 0.25 -8.65 -17.94
N PHE A 6 0.95 -9.75 -18.23
CA PHE A 6 1.94 -10.31 -17.32
C PHE A 6 3.11 -9.34 -17.06
N LEU A 7 3.63 -8.70 -18.11
CA LEU A 7 4.69 -7.69 -17.97
C LEU A 7 4.24 -6.47 -17.18
N ILE A 8 3.01 -5.99 -17.41
CA ILE A 8 2.45 -4.86 -16.64
C ILE A 8 2.33 -5.24 -15.16
N LEU A 9 1.81 -6.43 -14.85
CA LEU A 9 1.68 -6.89 -13.48
C LEU A 9 3.05 -7.02 -12.78
N LEU A 10 4.03 -7.59 -13.47
CA LEU A 10 5.40 -7.70 -12.97
C LEU A 10 6.00 -6.32 -12.70
N PHE A 11 5.83 -5.38 -13.63
CA PHE A 11 6.29 -4.01 -13.47
C PHE A 11 5.63 -3.33 -12.27
N SER A 12 4.32 -3.51 -12.05
CA SER A 12 3.63 -2.97 -10.88
C SER A 12 4.19 -3.51 -9.57
N PHE A 13 4.49 -4.81 -9.48
CA PHE A 13 5.11 -5.38 -8.28
C PHE A 13 6.52 -4.87 -8.04
N VAL A 14 7.34 -4.77 -9.09
CA VAL A 14 8.69 -4.20 -9.00
C VAL A 14 8.58 -2.74 -8.58
N ALA A 15 7.67 -1.97 -9.15
CA ALA A 15 7.49 -0.57 -8.79
C ALA A 15 7.07 -0.43 -7.32
N ALA A 16 6.06 -1.19 -6.88
CA ALA A 16 5.55 -1.14 -5.51
C ALA A 16 6.54 -1.67 -4.46
N GLY A 17 7.39 -2.64 -4.79
CA GLY A 17 8.42 -3.12 -3.88
C GLY A 17 9.67 -2.24 -3.90
N PHE A 18 10.19 -1.92 -5.09
CA PHE A 18 11.47 -1.27 -5.28
C PHE A 18 11.43 0.25 -5.08
N PHE A 19 10.42 0.95 -5.61
CA PHE A 19 10.34 2.40 -5.41
C PHE A 19 9.94 2.78 -3.99
N SER A 20 9.28 1.88 -3.25
CA SER A 20 8.93 2.10 -1.85
C SER A 20 10.15 2.24 -0.92
N PHE A 21 11.31 1.69 -1.31
CA PHE A 21 12.58 1.93 -0.60
C PHE A 21 13.00 3.40 -0.61
N PHE A 22 12.57 4.15 -1.62
CA PHE A 22 12.89 5.57 -1.80
C PHE A 22 11.76 6.48 -1.34
N ALA A 23 10.77 5.95 -0.61
CA ALA A 23 9.74 6.76 0.01
C ALA A 23 10.40 7.74 1.00
N SER A 24 9.95 8.99 0.98
CA SER A 24 10.46 10.03 1.88
C SER A 24 9.98 9.77 3.30
N SER A 25 10.88 9.88 4.27
CA SER A 25 10.55 9.88 5.71
C SER A 25 10.10 11.26 6.23
N SER A 26 9.95 12.26 5.36
CA SER A 26 9.47 13.59 5.76
C SER A 26 7.97 13.57 6.03
N PRO A 27 7.46 14.40 6.98
CA PRO A 27 6.04 14.48 7.26
C PRO A 27 5.26 14.87 6.02
N ASP A 28 4.07 14.29 5.86
CA ASP A 28 3.19 14.66 4.78
C ASP A 28 2.61 16.08 4.99
N GLY A 29 1.89 16.60 3.99
CA GLY A 29 1.35 17.95 4.07
C GLY A 29 0.35 18.18 5.20
N LEU A 30 -0.41 17.14 5.60
CA LEU A 30 -1.36 17.22 6.70
C LEU A 30 -0.62 17.19 8.04
N GLU A 31 0.35 16.30 8.19
CA GLU A 31 1.21 16.23 9.38
C GLU A 31 2.00 17.52 9.55
N LYS A 32 2.61 18.03 8.49
CA LYS A 32 3.39 19.27 8.52
C LYS A 32 2.55 20.46 8.96
N VAL A 33 1.32 20.57 8.46
CA VAL A 33 0.38 21.62 8.90
C VAL A 33 -0.03 21.42 10.36
N ALA A 34 -0.26 20.17 10.79
CA ALA A 34 -0.64 19.86 12.16
C ALA A 34 0.48 20.15 13.16
N GLU A 35 1.73 19.87 12.81
CA GLU A 35 2.93 20.26 13.57
C GLU A 35 3.03 21.79 13.64
N ASP A 36 2.98 22.48 12.51
CA ASP A 36 3.16 23.94 12.44
C ASP A 36 2.06 24.71 13.20
N LYS A 37 0.86 24.12 13.29
CA LYS A 37 -0.28 24.68 14.04
C LYS A 37 -0.39 24.14 15.47
N GLY A 38 0.47 23.21 15.88
CA GLY A 38 0.54 22.68 17.25
C GLY A 38 -0.65 21.79 17.65
N PHE A 39 -1.31 21.12 16.71
CA PHE A 39 -2.42 20.19 17.00
C PHE A 39 -2.12 18.73 16.63
N ILE A 40 -0.89 18.39 16.24
CA ILE A 40 -0.52 17.01 15.89
C ILE A 40 -0.88 15.99 16.99
N GLU A 41 -0.74 16.37 18.28
CA GLU A 41 -1.06 15.52 19.43
C GLU A 41 -2.56 15.23 19.59
N THR A 42 -3.43 15.96 18.90
CA THR A 42 -4.88 15.71 18.90
C THR A 42 -5.29 14.62 17.91
N ALA A 43 -4.34 14.09 17.11
CA ALA A 43 -4.58 12.97 16.23
C ALA A 43 -5.12 11.78 17.01
N LEU A 44 -6.31 11.32 16.65
CA LEU A 44 -6.92 10.16 17.28
C LEU A 44 -6.25 8.90 16.75
N GLU A 45 -5.66 8.11 17.65
CA GLU A 45 -5.32 6.73 17.32
C GLU A 45 -6.60 5.97 16.96
N TYR A 46 -6.55 5.24 15.85
CA TYR A 46 -7.71 4.46 15.42
C TYR A 46 -8.00 3.38 16.48
N PRO A 47 -9.27 3.20 16.91
CA PRO A 47 -9.60 2.29 18.03
C PRO A 47 -9.42 0.79 17.70
N PHE A 48 -9.03 0.48 16.46
CA PHE A 48 -8.77 -0.87 15.99
C PHE A 48 -7.35 -0.96 15.45
N HIS A 49 -6.76 -2.15 15.52
CA HIS A 49 -5.51 -2.43 14.82
C HIS A 49 -5.69 -2.17 13.32
N THR A 50 -5.08 -1.08 12.84
CA THR A 50 -4.93 -0.83 11.43
C THR A 50 -4.00 -1.89 10.85
N LEU A 51 -4.31 -2.38 9.64
CA LEU A 51 -3.57 -3.49 9.05
C LEU A 51 -2.09 -3.12 8.80
N MET A 52 -1.84 -1.86 8.44
CA MET A 52 -0.54 -1.35 8.00
C MET A 52 -0.43 0.16 8.31
N PRO A 53 -0.31 0.57 9.59
CA PRO A 53 -0.11 1.97 9.95
C PRO A 53 1.15 2.52 9.29
N ASP A 54 1.10 3.75 8.80
CA ASP A 54 2.21 4.46 8.14
C ASP A 54 2.88 3.67 7.00
N TYR A 55 2.12 2.78 6.35
CA TYR A 55 2.62 1.86 5.32
C TYR A 55 3.78 0.98 5.83
N THR A 56 3.72 0.55 7.09
CA THR A 56 4.70 -0.34 7.71
C THR A 56 4.16 -1.75 7.92
N PHE A 57 5.09 -2.69 7.97
CA PHE A 57 4.88 -4.10 8.32
C PHE A 57 5.77 -4.45 9.55
N PRO A 58 5.37 -5.38 10.44
CA PRO A 58 6.11 -5.67 11.68
C PRO A 58 7.45 -6.38 11.42
N VAL A 59 8.45 -5.62 10.97
CA VAL A 59 9.82 -6.02 10.64
C VAL A 59 10.75 -4.90 11.11
N GLU A 60 11.89 -5.25 11.70
CA GLU A 60 12.82 -4.28 12.32
C GLU A 60 13.44 -3.29 11.32
N ASN A 61 13.62 -3.71 10.07
CA ASN A 61 14.22 -2.87 9.04
C ASN A 61 13.12 -2.06 8.33
N GLU A 62 13.13 -0.74 8.53
CA GLU A 62 12.17 0.21 7.96
C GLU A 62 12.04 0.09 6.44
N PHE A 63 13.16 0.00 5.72
CA PHE A 63 13.16 -0.16 4.27
C PHE A 63 12.48 -1.45 3.81
N ILE A 64 12.75 -2.56 4.50
CA ILE A 64 12.12 -3.86 4.22
C ILE A 64 10.63 -3.80 4.60
N SER A 65 10.31 -3.14 5.71
CA SER A 65 8.97 -2.94 6.21
C SER A 65 8.07 -2.21 5.19
N THR A 66 8.52 -1.05 4.70
CA THR A 66 7.78 -0.27 3.68
C THR A 66 7.70 -0.99 2.33
N SER A 67 8.75 -1.73 1.95
CA SER A 67 8.74 -2.52 0.72
C SER A 67 7.73 -3.67 0.78
N LEU A 68 7.71 -4.42 1.89
CA LEU A 68 6.73 -5.48 2.12
C LEU A 68 5.32 -4.93 2.13
N ALA A 69 5.12 -3.78 2.77
CA ALA A 69 3.86 -3.08 2.76
C ALA A 69 3.38 -2.78 1.33
N GLY A 70 4.23 -2.19 0.49
CA GLY A 70 3.89 -1.92 -0.92
C GLY A 70 3.52 -3.18 -1.71
N ILE A 71 4.28 -4.27 -1.55
CA ILE A 71 4.01 -5.55 -2.23
C ILE A 71 2.69 -6.15 -1.75
N ILE A 72 2.49 -6.27 -0.44
CA ILE A 72 1.28 -6.87 0.15
C ILE A 72 0.04 -6.07 -0.23
N GLY A 73 0.10 -4.73 -0.16
CA GLY A 73 -0.99 -3.86 -0.59
C GLY A 73 -1.33 -4.05 -2.07
N THR A 74 -0.32 -4.17 -2.92
CA THR A 74 -0.51 -4.42 -4.37
C THR A 74 -1.18 -5.78 -4.63
N ILE A 75 -0.74 -6.84 -3.94
CA ILE A 75 -1.38 -8.17 -4.02
C ILE A 75 -2.84 -8.06 -3.59
N PHE A 76 -3.09 -7.37 -2.47
CA PHE A 76 -4.43 -7.24 -1.90
C PHE A 76 -5.40 -6.55 -2.86
N VAL A 77 -5.01 -5.40 -3.43
CA VAL A 77 -5.82 -4.68 -4.43
C VAL A 77 -6.04 -5.53 -5.67
N PHE A 78 -5.00 -6.21 -6.17
CA PHE A 78 -5.12 -7.10 -7.33
C PHE A 78 -6.14 -8.22 -7.09
N LEU A 79 -6.08 -8.88 -5.92
CA LEU A 79 -7.01 -9.95 -5.56
C LEU A 79 -8.45 -9.46 -5.42
N ILE A 80 -8.65 -8.29 -4.82
CA ILE A 80 -9.99 -7.68 -4.71
C ILE A 80 -10.57 -7.42 -6.09
N ILE A 81 -9.83 -6.72 -6.95
CA ILE A 81 -10.30 -6.38 -8.31
C ILE A 81 -10.54 -7.65 -9.12
N TYR A 82 -9.63 -8.62 -9.05
CA TYR A 82 -9.78 -9.90 -9.74
C TYR A 82 -11.03 -10.67 -9.26
N SER A 83 -11.28 -10.69 -7.94
CA SER A 83 -12.44 -11.37 -7.35
C SER A 83 -13.75 -10.68 -7.75
N ILE A 84 -13.80 -9.35 -7.71
CA ILE A 84 -14.95 -8.56 -8.17
C ILE A 84 -15.23 -8.87 -9.64
N ASN A 85 -14.21 -8.78 -10.50
CA ASN A 85 -14.35 -9.11 -11.91
C ASN A 85 -14.84 -10.55 -12.13
N SER A 86 -14.35 -11.51 -11.34
CA SER A 86 -14.79 -12.90 -11.41
C SER A 86 -16.25 -13.11 -11.02
N LEU A 87 -16.85 -12.23 -10.21
CA LEU A 87 -18.28 -12.30 -9.85
C LEU A 87 -19.17 -11.74 -10.95
N PHE A 88 -18.71 -10.73 -11.69
CA PHE A 88 -19.47 -10.08 -12.78
C PHE A 88 -19.31 -10.77 -14.14
N ILE A 89 -18.23 -11.52 -14.36
CA ILE A 89 -18.12 -12.38 -15.54
C ILE A 89 -19.07 -13.56 -15.33
N LYS A 90 -20.27 -13.44 -15.89
CA LYS A 90 -21.21 -14.55 -16.02
C LYS A 90 -20.47 -15.64 -16.80
N LYS A 91 -20.23 -16.77 -16.14
CA LYS A 91 -19.64 -17.96 -16.76
C LYS A 91 -20.62 -18.45 -17.83
N GLU A 92 -20.49 -17.94 -19.05
CA GLU A 92 -21.08 -18.60 -20.21
C GLU A 92 -20.45 -19.99 -20.25
N ARG A 93 -21.28 -20.99 -19.95
CA ARG A 93 -20.94 -22.40 -20.08
C ARG A 93 -20.76 -22.76 -21.54
#